data_AF-A0A3C0FU69-F1
#
_entry.id   AF-A0A3C0FU69-F1
#
_cell.length_a   1.000
_cell.length_b   1.000
_cell.length_c   1.000
_cell.angle_alpha   90.00
_cell.angle_beta   90.00
_cell.angle_gamma   90.00
#
_symmetry.space_group_name_H-M   'P 1'
#
loop_
_entity.id
_entity.type
_entity.pdbx_description
1 polymer ?
#
loop_
_entity_poly.entity_id
_entity_poly.type
_entity_poly.pdbx_seq_one_letter_code
_entity_poly.pdbx_strand_id
1 'polypeptide(L)'
;AIRTKQDYSDLTCSYLVEQAKVGTLYVELFCSPTHAASCGLSFDAHLEAVVDGIDRAEKETGIIGRIVMTCVRHIGPDVAVKVARETVDCRHPYIVGFGMGGNE
;
A
#
# COMPACT_ATOMS: atom_id res chain seq x y z
N ALA A 1 -12.93 -3.01 10.42
CA ALA A 1 -11.50 -2.69 10.66
C ALA A 1 -10.66 -3.59 9.77
N ILE A 2 -9.67 -3.06 9.08
CA ILE A 2 -8.77 -3.81 8.19
C ILE A 2 -7.70 -4.50 9.04
N ARG A 3 -7.57 -5.82 8.96
CA ARG A 3 -6.70 -6.59 9.88
C ARG A 3 -5.91 -7.70 9.21
N THR A 4 -6.42 -8.31 8.15
CA THR A 4 -5.85 -9.50 7.52
C THR A 4 -5.27 -9.17 6.15
N LYS A 5 -4.42 -10.07 5.60
CA LYS A 5 -3.95 -9.97 4.20
C LYS A 5 -5.14 -9.80 3.24
N GLN A 6 -6.20 -10.59 3.45
CA GLN A 6 -7.39 -10.55 2.61
C GLN A 6 -8.09 -9.19 2.66
N ASP A 7 -8.22 -8.59 3.85
CA ASP A 7 -8.83 -7.26 3.99
C ASP A 7 -8.07 -6.19 3.19
N TYR A 8 -6.73 -6.22 3.21
CA TYR A 8 -5.90 -5.27 2.46
C TYR A 8 -6.02 -5.47 0.95
N SER A 9 -6.02 -6.73 0.48
CA SER A 9 -6.22 -7.04 -0.93
C SER A 9 -7.60 -6.60 -1.42
N ASP A 10 -8.67 -6.98 -0.70
CA ASP A 10 -10.04 -6.66 -1.10
C ASP A 10 -10.32 -5.16 -1.06
N LEU A 11 -9.80 -4.45 -0.04
CA LEU A 11 -9.92 -2.99 0.01
C LEU A 11 -9.20 -2.33 -1.17
N THR A 12 -7.97 -2.78 -1.47
CA THR A 12 -7.18 -2.22 -2.57
C THR A 12 -7.87 -2.43 -3.92
N CYS A 13 -8.29 -3.67 -4.19
CA CYS A 13 -9.00 -4.02 -5.41
C CYS A 13 -10.30 -3.22 -5.54
N SER A 14 -11.13 -3.20 -4.49
CA SER A 14 -12.41 -2.49 -4.47
C SER A 14 -12.23 -1.00 -4.75
N TYR A 15 -11.28 -0.35 -4.06
CA TYR A 15 -11.00 1.06 -4.27
C TYR A 15 -10.59 1.37 -5.72
N LEU A 16 -9.65 0.60 -6.28
CA LEU A 16 -9.17 0.82 -7.66
C LEU A 16 -10.26 0.58 -8.71
N VAL A 17 -11.09 -0.46 -8.53
CA VAL A 17 -12.23 -0.73 -9.41
C VAL A 17 -13.24 0.42 -9.36
N GLU A 18 -13.52 0.99 -8.18
CA GLU A 18 -14.39 2.16 -8.08
C GLU A 18 -13.77 3.40 -8.75
N GLN A 19 -12.44 3.60 -8.66
CA GLN A 19 -11.78 4.69 -9.37
C GLN A 19 -11.83 4.52 -10.89
N ALA A 20 -11.72 3.29 -11.39
CA ALA A 20 -11.82 3.00 -12.81
C ALA A 20 -13.21 3.36 -13.37
N LYS A 21 -14.29 3.17 -12.59
CA LYS A 21 -15.67 3.51 -12.99
C LYS A 21 -15.88 5.00 -13.26
N VAL A 22 -15.08 5.86 -12.65
CA VAL A 22 -15.12 7.32 -12.89
C VAL A 22 -14.07 7.80 -13.90
N GLY A 23 -13.45 6.87 -14.64
CA GLY A 23 -12.50 7.16 -15.72
C GLY A 23 -11.05 7.35 -15.27
N THR A 24 -10.70 6.95 -14.05
CA THR A 24 -9.31 7.00 -13.57
C THR A 24 -8.48 5.92 -14.25
N LEU A 25 -7.33 6.30 -14.81
CA LEU A 25 -6.44 5.38 -15.53
C LEU A 25 -5.24 4.92 -14.69
N TYR A 26 -4.80 5.73 -13.74
CA TYR A 26 -3.59 5.50 -12.94
C TYR A 26 -3.78 6.02 -11.52
N VAL A 27 -3.33 5.25 -10.52
CA VAL A 27 -3.41 5.57 -9.10
C VAL A 27 -2.10 5.20 -8.39
N GLU A 28 -1.60 6.12 -7.56
CA GLU A 28 -0.55 5.83 -6.57
C GLU A 28 -1.16 5.75 -5.17
N LEU A 29 -1.05 4.59 -4.54
CA LEU A 29 -1.60 4.30 -3.23
C LEU A 29 -0.57 4.61 -2.15
N PHE A 30 -0.98 5.39 -1.14
CA PHE A 30 -0.20 5.55 0.08
C PHE A 30 -0.46 4.35 1.02
N CYS A 31 0.52 3.47 1.15
CA CYS A 31 0.42 2.27 1.97
C CYS A 31 1.31 2.40 3.21
N SER A 32 0.75 2.14 4.38
CA SER A 32 1.48 2.24 5.65
C SER A 32 1.71 0.86 6.26
N PRO A 33 2.94 0.32 6.20
CA PRO A 33 3.22 -1.01 6.74
C PRO A 33 3.17 -1.02 8.26
N THR A 34 3.30 0.13 8.92
CA THR A 34 3.18 0.24 10.39
C THR A 34 1.76 -0.03 10.87
N HIS A 35 0.73 0.39 10.12
CA HIS A 35 -0.67 0.05 10.46
C HIS A 35 -0.93 -1.45 10.29
N ALA A 36 -0.41 -2.07 9.24
CA ALA A 36 -0.49 -3.51 9.05
C ALA A 36 0.26 -4.29 10.16
N ALA A 37 1.44 -3.81 10.57
CA ALA A 37 2.20 -4.38 11.67
C ALA A 37 1.45 -4.32 13.01
N SER A 38 0.68 -3.26 13.26
CA SER A 38 -0.20 -3.19 14.45
C SER A 38 -1.30 -4.27 14.47
N CYS A 39 -1.60 -4.85 13.30
CA CYS A 39 -2.51 -5.99 13.14
C CYS A 39 -1.79 -7.34 13.06
N GLY A 40 -0.46 -7.38 13.25
CA GLY A 40 0.33 -8.61 13.22
C GLY A 40 0.83 -9.05 11.83
N LEU A 41 0.69 -8.19 10.80
CA LEU A 41 1.20 -8.48 9.46
C LEU A 41 2.66 -8.01 9.33
N SER A 42 3.51 -8.82 8.68
CA SER A 42 4.84 -8.38 8.26
C SER A 42 4.76 -7.35 7.13
N PHE A 43 5.88 -6.66 6.86
CA PHE A 43 6.02 -5.76 5.72
C PHE A 43 5.67 -6.49 4.41
N ASP A 44 6.29 -7.66 4.16
CA ASP A 44 6.04 -8.45 2.95
C ASP A 44 4.59 -8.91 2.85
N ALA A 45 4.02 -9.36 3.98
CA ALA A 45 2.62 -9.78 4.04
C ALA A 45 1.65 -8.66 3.65
N HIS A 46 1.94 -7.42 4.07
CA HIS A 46 1.18 -6.24 3.69
C HIS A 46 1.39 -5.89 2.22
N LEU A 47 2.64 -5.87 1.76
CA LEU A 47 2.99 -5.54 0.38
C LEU A 47 2.35 -6.52 -0.61
N GLU A 48 2.49 -7.83 -0.38
CA GLU A 48 1.86 -8.89 -1.18
C GLU A 48 0.34 -8.70 -1.28
N ALA A 49 -0.30 -8.36 -0.16
CA ALA A 49 -1.75 -8.14 -0.13
C ALA A 49 -2.18 -6.94 -0.98
N VAL A 50 -1.46 -5.82 -0.90
CA VAL A 50 -1.73 -4.64 -1.72
C VAL A 50 -1.47 -4.93 -3.20
N VAL A 51 -0.38 -5.63 -3.53
CA VAL A 51 -0.03 -6.03 -4.89
C VAL A 51 -1.10 -6.94 -5.50
N ASP A 52 -1.57 -7.94 -4.75
CA ASP A 52 -2.68 -8.80 -5.20
C ASP A 52 -3.95 -7.98 -5.51
N GLY A 53 -4.27 -6.99 -4.68
CA GLY A 53 -5.39 -6.10 -4.94
C GLY A 53 -5.20 -5.23 -6.19
N ILE A 54 -3.98 -4.74 -6.44
CA ILE A 54 -3.64 -4.00 -7.67
C ILE A 54 -3.80 -4.91 -8.89
N ASP A 55 -3.21 -6.10 -8.88
CA ASP A 55 -3.23 -7.03 -10.02
C ASP A 55 -4.66 -7.45 -10.39
N ARG A 56 -5.50 -7.68 -9.37
CA ARG A 56 -6.91 -8.01 -9.57
C ARG A 56 -7.67 -6.85 -10.23
N ALA A 57 -7.48 -5.62 -9.76
CA ALA A 57 -8.15 -4.44 -10.33
C ALA A 57 -7.66 -4.11 -11.74
N GLU A 58 -6.35 -4.23 -12.00
CA GLU A 58 -5.76 -4.05 -13.33
C GLU A 58 -6.32 -5.08 -14.31
N LYS A 59 -6.42 -6.35 -13.90
CA LYS A 59 -7.03 -7.40 -14.73
C LYS A 59 -8.51 -7.15 -15.04
N GLU A 60 -9.27 -6.62 -14.08
CA GLU A 60 -10.71 -6.38 -14.23
C GLU A 60 -11.02 -5.14 -15.09
N THR A 61 -10.23 -4.07 -14.94
CA THR A 61 -10.61 -2.75 -15.44
C THR A 61 -9.55 -2.07 -16.31
N GLY A 62 -8.31 -2.57 -16.31
CA GLY A 62 -7.16 -1.94 -16.97
C GLY A 62 -6.55 -0.75 -16.20
N ILE A 63 -7.04 -0.43 -15.00
CA ILE A 63 -6.45 0.63 -14.16
C ILE A 63 -5.05 0.23 -13.69
N ILE A 64 -4.10 1.16 -13.75
CA ILE A 64 -2.73 0.91 -13.31
C ILE A 64 -2.56 1.41 -11.87
N GLY A 65 -2.21 0.50 -10.96
CA GLY A 65 -1.91 0.82 -9.56
C GLY A 65 -0.42 0.80 -9.24
N ARG A 66 0.08 1.79 -8.49
CA ARG A 66 1.44 1.81 -7.92
C ARG A 66 1.41 2.20 -6.44
N ILE A 67 2.51 2.00 -5.74
CA ILE A 67 2.61 2.14 -4.29
C ILE A 67 3.62 3.23 -3.94
N VAL A 68 3.20 4.14 -3.07
CA VAL A 68 4.06 5.07 -2.33
C VAL A 68 4.10 4.59 -0.88
N MET A 69 5.19 3.93 -0.51
CA MET A 69 5.32 3.37 0.83
C MET A 69 5.46 4.50 1.84
N THR A 70 4.63 4.51 2.89
CA THR A 70 4.40 5.69 3.72
C THR A 70 4.69 5.42 5.19
N CYS A 71 5.61 6.19 5.76
CA CYS A 71 5.82 6.20 7.21
C CYS A 71 4.80 7.09 7.92
N VAL A 72 4.61 6.85 9.23
CA VAL A 72 3.67 7.59 10.07
C VAL A 72 4.43 8.52 10.99
N ARG A 73 4.25 9.84 10.80
CA ARG A 73 5.02 10.90 11.45
C ARG A 73 5.03 10.81 12.98
N HIS A 74 3.85 10.69 13.59
CA HIS A 74 3.69 10.70 15.05
C HIS A 74 4.18 9.41 15.73
N ILE A 75 4.53 8.35 14.98
CA ILE A 75 5.16 7.16 15.54
C ILE A 75 6.65 7.39 15.83
N GLY A 76 7.27 8.30 15.08
CA GLY A 76 8.64 8.76 15.34
C GLY A 76 9.65 8.38 14.24
N PRO A 77 10.82 9.05 14.26
CA PRO A 77 11.79 9.00 13.16
C PRO A 77 12.45 7.62 13.00
N ASP A 78 12.71 6.89 14.09
CA ASP A 78 13.36 5.57 14.00
C ASP A 78 12.52 4.56 13.22
N VAL A 79 11.19 4.58 13.45
CA VAL A 79 10.26 3.75 12.68
C VAL A 79 10.18 4.21 11.23
N ALA A 80 10.19 5.52 10.98
CA ALA A 80 10.19 6.04 9.62
C ALA A 80 11.44 5.60 8.82
N VAL A 81 12.62 5.66 9.44
CA VAL A 81 13.88 5.17 8.84
C VAL A 81 13.83 3.67 8.60
N LYS A 82 13.27 2.88 9.52
CA LYS A 82 13.08 1.44 9.33
C LYS A 82 12.23 1.14 8.10
N VAL A 83 11.07 1.79 7.97
CA VAL A 83 10.18 1.60 6.80
C VAL A 83 10.88 2.01 5.51
N ALA A 84 11.63 3.12 5.51
CA ALA A 84 12.39 3.54 4.33
C ALA A 84 13.43 2.49 3.89
N ARG A 85 14.13 1.86 4.84
CA ARG A 85 15.09 0.79 4.54
C ARG A 85 14.39 -0.45 3.98
N GLU A 86 13.34 -0.93 4.65
CA GLU A 86 12.53 -2.07 4.17
C GLU A 86 11.98 -1.83 2.75
N THR A 87 11.55 -0.61 2.45
CA THR A 87 11.07 -0.19 1.13
C THR A 87 12.15 -0.28 0.05
N VAL A 88 13.37 0.18 0.35
CA VAL A 88 14.50 0.11 -0.60
C VAL A 88 14.98 -1.33 -0.78
N ASP A 89 15.03 -2.10 0.30
CA ASP A 89 15.55 -3.47 0.31
C ASP A 89 14.65 -4.44 -0.45
N CYS A 90 13.32 -4.26 -0.43
CA CYS A 90 12.40 -5.19 -1.11
C CYS A 90 12.46 -5.10 -2.64
N ARG A 91 12.92 -3.98 -3.21
CA ARG A 91 13.05 -3.73 -4.66
C ARG A 91 11.81 -4.08 -5.48
N HIS A 92 10.62 -3.97 -4.90
CA HIS A 92 9.38 -4.37 -5.56
C HIS A 92 9.00 -3.37 -6.67
N PRO A 93 8.72 -3.81 -7.91
CA PRO A 93 8.52 -2.93 -9.06
C PRO A 93 7.30 -2.01 -8.96
N TYR A 94 6.35 -2.34 -8.09
CA TYR A 94 5.14 -1.52 -7.89
C TYR A 94 5.40 -0.32 -6.98
N ILE A 95 6.51 -0.32 -6.23
CA ILE A 95 6.87 0.80 -5.37
C ILE A 95 7.58 1.85 -6.23
N VAL A 96 6.97 3.03 -6.30
CA VAL A 96 7.46 4.16 -7.11
C VAL A 96 7.89 5.35 -6.27
N GLY A 97 7.65 5.31 -4.95
CA GLY A 97 8.03 6.40 -4.07
C GLY A 97 7.96 6.05 -2.59
N PHE A 98 8.40 7.02 -1.78
CA PHE A 98 8.30 6.99 -0.33
C PHE A 98 7.64 8.29 0.15
N GLY A 99 6.62 8.16 1.01
CA GLY A 99 5.82 9.27 1.52
C GLY A 99 5.82 9.34 3.04
N MET A 100 5.18 10.38 3.57
CA MET A 100 4.97 10.56 5.01
C MET A 100 3.56 11.09 5.27
N GLY A 101 2.87 10.49 6.22
CA GLY A 101 1.53 10.91 6.65
C GLY A 101 1.33 10.82 8.17
N GLY A 102 0.08 10.83 8.60
CA GLY A 102 -0.31 10.88 10.02
C GLY A 102 -0.49 12.30 10.54
N ASN A 103 -0.82 12.44 11.83
CA ASN A 103 -1.09 13.74 12.45
C ASN A 103 0.11 14.70 12.34
N GLU A 104 -0.17 15.95 11.95
CA GLU A 104 0.78 17.05 11.73
C GLU A 104 0.91 17.97 12.94
#